data_AF-G6AFH6-F1
#
_entry.id   AF-G6AFH6-F1
#
_cell.length_a   1.000
_cell.length_b   1.000
_cell.length_c   1.000
_cell.angle_alpha   90.00
_cell.angle_beta   90.00
_cell.angle_gamma   90.00
#
_symmetry.space_group_name_H-M   'P 1'
#
loop_
_entity.id
_entity.type
_entity.pdbx_description
1 polymer ?
#
loop_
_entity_poly.entity_id
_entity_poly.type
_entity_poly.pdbx_seq_one_letter_code
_entity_poly.pdbx_strand_id
1 'polypeptide(L)'
;MRRLFLITIMTLITVCGFSQSNTTVNNLKDQQKVLDLTAKLNKMQLDYEKKKLECDALSNKAAGINADANTATTDFNAGDPASTVKDAKDTVKKLEATKDVNKKLAKSQKELSKMEKKIAKLQDKLDQLNKKVEIINK
;
A
#
# COMPACT_ATOMS: atom_id res chain seq x y z
N MET A 1 2.25 18.72 -0.96
CA MET A 1 0.84 18.60 -0.58
C MET A 1 0.16 17.49 -1.39
N ARG A 2 0.01 16.29 -0.82
CA ARG A 2 -0.78 15.21 -1.43
C ARG A 2 -1.91 14.85 -0.47
N ARG A 3 -3.07 15.38 -0.82
CA ARG A 3 -4.44 15.12 -0.38
C ARG A 3 -4.58 14.10 0.76
N LEU A 4 -4.91 14.65 1.92
CA LEU A 4 -5.57 13.98 3.04
C LEU A 4 -6.82 13.26 2.52
N PHE A 5 -6.78 11.93 2.39
CA PHE A 5 -8.02 11.16 2.35
C PHE A 5 -8.43 10.89 3.79
N LEU A 6 -9.33 11.75 4.24
CA LEU A 6 -10.02 11.67 5.51
C LEU A 6 -10.55 10.26 5.73
N ILE A 7 -10.07 9.66 6.81
CA ILE A 7 -10.66 8.50 7.46
C ILE A 7 -12.02 8.97 8.00
N THR A 8 -13.07 8.93 7.19
CA THR A 8 -14.44 9.08 7.67
C THR A 8 -15.01 7.70 7.95
N ILE A 9 -14.80 7.27 9.20
CA ILE A 9 -15.56 6.18 9.83
C ILE A 9 -16.97 6.72 10.12
N MET A 10 -17.96 6.37 9.31
CA MET A 10 -19.41 6.56 9.54
C MET A 10 -20.12 5.55 8.62
N THR A 11 -21.13 4.77 8.99
CA THR A 11 -21.98 4.66 10.19
C THR A 11 -22.68 3.30 10.12
N LEU A 12 -22.85 2.62 11.25
CA LEU A 12 -23.78 1.49 11.37
C LEU A 12 -25.21 2.01 11.11
N ILE A 13 -25.83 1.60 10.00
CA ILE A 13 -27.26 1.81 9.78
C ILE A 13 -27.99 0.64 10.45
N THR A 14 -28.59 0.91 11.61
CA THR A 14 -29.54 0.00 12.27
C THR A 14 -30.93 0.29 11.72
N VAL A 15 -31.55 -0.66 11.02
CA VAL A 15 -33.00 -0.63 10.78
C VAL A 15 -33.61 -1.99 11.08
N CYS A 16 -34.45 -2.03 12.12
CA CYS A 16 -35.38 -3.10 12.43
C CYS A 16 -36.70 -2.87 11.67
N GLY A 17 -37.31 -3.93 11.14
CA GLY A 17 -38.67 -3.90 10.57
C GLY A 17 -38.97 -5.11 9.67
N PHE A 18 -39.53 -6.18 10.24
CA PHE A 18 -39.83 -7.44 9.55
C PHE A 18 -41.21 -7.36 8.86
N SER A 19 -41.25 -7.01 7.57
CA SER A 19 -42.43 -7.25 6.71
C SER A 19 -42.00 -7.93 5.41
N GLN A 20 -42.62 -9.07 5.10
CA GLN A 20 -42.24 -9.95 3.99
C GLN A 20 -42.77 -9.39 2.65
N SER A 21 -42.02 -8.46 2.05
CA SER A 21 -42.18 -8.07 0.64
C SER A 21 -40.89 -8.36 -0.14
N ASN A 22 -40.99 -8.62 -1.45
CA ASN A 22 -39.79 -8.78 -2.31
C ASN A 22 -38.85 -7.57 -2.24
N THR A 23 -39.40 -6.38 -2.00
CA THR A 23 -38.65 -5.13 -1.80
C THR A 23 -37.82 -5.16 -0.51
N THR A 24 -38.39 -5.64 0.60
CA THR A 24 -37.68 -5.80 1.88
C THR A 24 -36.53 -6.81 1.76
N VAL A 25 -36.76 -7.95 1.08
CA VAL A 25 -35.72 -8.97 0.87
C VAL A 25 -34.57 -8.46 0.00
N ASN A 26 -34.86 -7.70 -1.06
CA ASN A 26 -33.83 -7.12 -1.93
C ASN A 26 -33.01 -6.05 -1.20
N ASN A 27 -33.65 -5.21 -0.38
CA ASN A 27 -32.98 -4.21 0.44
C ASN A 27 -31.99 -4.85 1.44
N LEU A 28 -32.43 -5.89 2.16
CA LEU A 28 -31.56 -6.64 3.07
C LEU A 28 -30.34 -7.27 2.35
N LYS A 29 -30.53 -7.81 1.14
CA LYS A 29 -29.43 -8.35 0.34
C LYS A 29 -28.42 -7.27 -0.06
N ASP A 30 -28.88 -6.09 -0.43
CA ASP A 30 -28.00 -4.99 -0.82
C ASP A 30 -27.28 -4.37 0.39
N GLN A 31 -27.96 -4.26 1.55
CA GLN A 31 -27.32 -3.90 2.82
C GLN A 31 -26.23 -4.90 3.22
N GLN A 32 -26.49 -6.21 3.08
CA GLN A 32 -25.50 -7.24 3.36
C GLN A 32 -24.26 -7.11 2.45
N LYS A 33 -24.45 -6.82 1.15
CA LYS A 33 -23.34 -6.57 0.22
C LYS A 33 -22.53 -5.32 0.60
N VAL A 34 -23.19 -4.24 1.01
CA VAL A 34 -22.51 -3.02 1.48
C VAL A 34 -21.66 -3.34 2.71
N LEU A 35 -22.21 -4.10 3.67
CA LEU A 35 -21.47 -4.49 4.87
C LEU A 35 -20.24 -5.36 4.55
N ASP A 36 -20.39 -6.37 3.70
CA ASP A 36 -19.27 -7.25 3.27
C ASP A 36 -18.18 -6.45 2.53
N LEU A 37 -18.57 -5.59 1.59
CA LEU A 37 -17.62 -4.75 0.86
C LEU A 37 -16.93 -3.73 1.76
N THR A 38 -17.62 -3.20 2.77
CA THR A 38 -17.05 -2.30 3.78
C THR A 38 -16.02 -3.03 4.64
N ALA A 39 -16.33 -4.23 5.12
CA ALA A 39 -15.38 -5.06 5.86
C ALA A 39 -14.13 -5.38 5.02
N LYS A 40 -14.32 -5.70 3.74
CA LYS A 40 -13.23 -5.93 2.79
C LYS A 40 -12.39 -4.68 2.54
N LEU A 41 -13.01 -3.51 2.43
CA LEU A 41 -12.32 -2.23 2.29
C LEU A 41 -11.45 -1.94 3.51
N ASN A 42 -12.01 -2.08 4.72
CA ASN A 42 -11.30 -1.86 5.98
C ASN A 42 -10.08 -2.77 6.10
N LYS A 43 -10.24 -4.07 5.78
CA LYS A 43 -9.12 -5.01 5.75
C LYS A 43 -8.04 -4.58 4.76
N MET A 44 -8.42 -4.17 3.55
CA MET A 44 -7.48 -3.74 2.53
C MET A 44 -6.72 -2.46 2.90
N GLN A 45 -7.38 -1.52 3.57
CA GLN A 45 -6.75 -0.31 4.11
C GLN A 45 -5.74 -0.64 5.22
N LEU A 46 -6.08 -1.56 6.13
CA LEU A 46 -5.15 -2.04 7.16
C LEU A 46 -3.92 -2.72 6.55
N ASP A 47 -4.12 -3.60 5.55
CA ASP A 47 -3.02 -4.27 4.86
C ASP A 47 -2.15 -3.27 4.07
N TYR A 48 -2.77 -2.23 3.50
CA TYR A 48 -2.06 -1.15 2.83
C TYR A 48 -1.15 -0.36 3.78
N GLU A 49 -1.64 0.05 4.95
CA GLU A 49 -0.81 0.77 5.93
C GLU A 49 0.35 -0.09 6.45
N LYS A 50 0.12 -1.39 6.71
CA LYS A 50 1.21 -2.32 7.05
C LYS A 50 2.26 -2.38 5.95
N LYS A 51 1.84 -2.53 4.69
CA LYS A 51 2.76 -2.58 3.55
C LYS A 51 3.51 -1.26 3.34
N LYS A 52 2.87 -0.14 3.64
CA LYS A 52 3.48 1.19 3.57
C LYS A 52 4.63 1.32 4.56
N LEU A 53 4.43 0.88 5.81
CA LEU A 53 5.49 0.81 6.82
C LEU A 53 6.67 -0.09 6.36
N GLU A 54 6.37 -1.25 5.77
CA GLU A 54 7.43 -2.11 5.20
C GLU A 54 8.20 -1.41 4.07
N CYS A 55 7.49 -0.67 3.21
CA CYS A 55 8.10 0.08 2.11
C CYS A 55 8.96 1.24 2.61
N ASP A 56 8.53 1.94 3.65
CA ASP A 56 9.29 3.03 4.28
C ASP A 56 10.57 2.48 4.93
N ALA A 57 10.49 1.34 5.62
CA ALA A 57 11.66 0.66 6.15
C ALA A 57 12.65 0.24 5.05
N LEU A 58 12.15 -0.30 3.93
CA LEU A 58 12.97 -0.61 2.75
C LEU A 58 13.59 0.65 2.13
N SER A 59 12.86 1.76 2.10
CA SER A 59 13.34 3.05 1.58
C SER A 59 14.50 3.58 2.42
N ASN A 60 14.37 3.52 3.75
CA ASN A 60 15.44 3.93 4.65
C ASN A 60 16.68 3.03 4.51
N LYS A 61 16.47 1.71 4.40
CA LYS A 61 17.57 0.77 4.14
C LYS A 61 18.27 1.05 2.81
N ALA A 62 17.50 1.33 1.76
CA ALA A 62 18.03 1.68 0.45
C ALA A 62 18.86 2.97 0.52
N ALA A 63 18.37 4.01 1.21
CA ALA A 63 19.10 5.25 1.39
C ALA A 63 20.45 5.05 2.09
N GLY A 64 20.48 4.27 3.18
CA GLY A 64 21.73 3.96 3.88
C GLY A 64 22.74 3.21 3.01
N ILE A 65 22.32 2.12 2.37
CA ILE A 65 23.20 1.32 1.53
C ILE A 65 23.67 2.10 0.29
N ASN A 66 22.82 2.95 -0.30
CA ASN A 66 23.21 3.85 -1.40
C ASN A 66 24.29 4.84 -0.94
N ALA A 67 24.17 5.40 0.27
CA ALA A 67 25.17 6.29 0.83
C ALA A 67 26.51 5.56 1.06
N ASP A 68 26.47 4.37 1.67
CA ASP A 68 27.66 3.54 1.90
C ASP A 68 28.37 3.14 0.61
N ALA A 69 27.60 2.86 -0.45
CA ALA A 69 28.14 2.54 -1.77
C ALA A 69 28.79 3.77 -2.43
N ASN A 70 28.16 4.95 -2.35
CA ASN A 70 28.74 6.18 -2.86
C ASN A 70 30.09 6.49 -2.19
N THR A 71 30.18 6.38 -0.87
CA THR A 71 31.44 6.57 -0.15
C THR A 71 32.50 5.57 -0.61
N ALA A 72 32.15 4.28 -0.72
CA ALA A 72 33.10 3.26 -1.16
C ALA A 72 33.68 3.53 -2.57
N THR A 73 32.88 4.12 -3.47
CA THR A 73 33.35 4.46 -4.82
C THR A 73 34.34 5.63 -4.87
N THR A 74 34.48 6.39 -3.78
CA THR A 74 35.42 7.52 -3.70
C THR A 74 36.72 7.19 -2.97
N ASP A 75 36.84 6.00 -2.35
CA ASP A 75 37.96 5.65 -1.48
C ASP A 75 39.20 5.10 -2.23
N PHE A 76 39.15 5.00 -3.56
CA PHE A 76 40.27 4.48 -4.34
C PHE A 76 41.47 5.43 -4.29
N ASN A 77 42.66 4.89 -4.06
CA ASN A 77 43.92 5.62 -4.07
C ASN A 77 44.88 5.07 -5.13
N ALA A 78 45.91 5.84 -5.51
CA ALA A 78 46.95 5.39 -6.45
C ALA A 78 48.29 5.08 -5.75
N GLY A 79 48.35 5.21 -4.43
CA GLY A 79 49.56 5.06 -3.63
C GLY A 79 49.91 3.61 -3.31
N ASP A 80 48.93 2.71 -3.31
CA ASP A 80 49.13 1.28 -3.14
C ASP A 80 48.18 0.47 -4.04
N PRO A 81 48.69 -0.16 -5.12
CA PRO A 81 47.89 -0.98 -6.02
C PRO A 81 47.18 -2.16 -5.33
N ALA A 82 47.80 -2.77 -4.31
CA ALA A 82 47.25 -3.96 -3.67
C ALA A 82 45.99 -3.63 -2.83
N SER A 83 46.04 -2.57 -2.01
CA SER A 83 44.85 -2.07 -1.31
C SER A 83 43.76 -1.62 -2.28
N THR A 84 44.13 -0.94 -3.36
CA THR A 84 43.18 -0.50 -4.39
C THR A 84 42.38 -1.64 -5.00
N VAL A 85 43.03 -2.78 -5.31
CA VAL A 85 42.33 -3.98 -5.82
C VAL A 85 41.35 -4.54 -4.79
N LYS A 86 41.73 -4.54 -3.50
CA LYS A 86 40.85 -5.00 -2.41
C LYS A 86 39.63 -4.09 -2.27
N ASP A 87 39.84 -2.77 -2.27
CA ASP A 87 38.76 -1.79 -2.12
C ASP A 87 37.80 -1.82 -3.31
N ALA A 88 38.32 -2.02 -4.52
CA ALA A 88 37.50 -2.22 -5.72
C ALA A 88 36.58 -3.45 -5.59
N LYS A 89 37.12 -4.57 -5.09
CA LYS A 89 36.33 -5.80 -4.86
C LYS A 89 35.24 -5.61 -3.81
N ASP A 90 35.56 -4.90 -2.72
CA ASP A 90 34.59 -4.62 -1.66
C ASP A 90 33.51 -3.62 -2.15
N THR A 91 33.88 -2.65 -2.99
CA THR A 91 32.95 -1.72 -3.64
C THR A 91 31.98 -2.44 -4.58
N VAL A 92 32.45 -3.40 -5.38
CA VAL A 92 31.58 -4.22 -6.24
C VAL A 92 30.51 -4.93 -5.41
N LYS A 93 30.89 -5.57 -4.29
CA LYS A 93 29.92 -6.25 -3.41
C LYS A 93 28.88 -5.28 -2.83
N LYS A 94 29.30 -4.07 -2.43
CA LYS A 94 28.39 -3.02 -1.94
C LYS A 94 27.42 -2.58 -3.03
N LEU A 95 27.88 -2.41 -4.27
CA LEU A 95 27.03 -2.04 -5.42
C LEU A 95 26.03 -3.15 -5.78
N GLU A 96 26.42 -4.43 -5.67
CA GLU A 96 25.51 -5.56 -5.85
C GLU A 96 24.41 -5.59 -4.78
N ALA A 97 24.78 -5.45 -3.50
CA ALA A 97 23.83 -5.36 -2.41
C ALA A 97 22.87 -4.15 -2.58
N THR A 98 23.41 -3.02 -3.04
CA THR A 98 22.65 -1.81 -3.36
C THR A 98 21.59 -2.07 -4.43
N LYS A 99 22.00 -2.68 -5.54
CA LYS A 99 21.11 -3.06 -6.64
C LYS A 99 19.97 -3.95 -6.18
N ASP A 100 20.26 -4.94 -5.34
CA ASP A 100 19.24 -5.86 -4.82
C ASP A 100 18.24 -5.18 -3.90
N VAL A 101 18.70 -4.30 -3.01
CA VAL A 101 17.83 -3.53 -2.12
C VAL A 101 16.95 -2.57 -2.91
N ASN A 102 17.50 -1.84 -3.88
CA ASN A 102 16.74 -0.94 -4.75
C ASN A 102 15.70 -1.72 -5.58
N LYS A 103 16.02 -2.94 -6.05
CA LYS A 103 15.07 -3.81 -6.74
C LYS A 103 13.91 -4.26 -5.83
N LYS A 104 14.18 -4.56 -4.55
CA LYS A 104 13.14 -4.89 -3.56
C LYS A 104 12.25 -3.68 -3.25
N LEU A 105 12.84 -2.49 -3.09
CA LEU A 105 12.09 -1.25 -2.88
C LEU A 105 11.14 -0.97 -4.06
N ALA A 106 11.64 -1.03 -5.29
CA ALA A 106 10.83 -0.81 -6.49
C ALA A 106 9.65 -1.79 -6.62
N LYS A 107 9.87 -3.06 -6.25
CA LYS A 107 8.78 -4.06 -6.19
C LYS A 107 7.74 -3.71 -5.13
N SER A 108 8.17 -3.32 -3.93
CA SER A 108 7.26 -2.93 -2.84
C SER A 108 6.42 -1.71 -3.21
N GLN A 109 7.03 -0.68 -3.81
CA GLN A 109 6.34 0.51 -4.32
C GLN A 109 5.30 0.16 -5.40
N LYS A 110 5.63 -0.77 -6.30
CA LYS A 110 4.68 -1.26 -7.33
C LYS A 110 3.51 -2.01 -6.70
N GLU A 111 3.73 -2.77 -5.64
CA GLU A 111 2.68 -3.45 -4.88
C GLU A 111 1.75 -2.46 -4.18
N LEU A 112 2.30 -1.44 -3.52
CA LEU A 112 1.51 -0.35 -2.92
C LEU A 112 0.60 0.33 -3.95
N SER A 113 1.15 0.71 -5.11
CA SER A 113 0.34 1.34 -6.16
C SER A 113 -0.78 0.44 -6.69
N LYS A 114 -0.57 -0.89 -6.72
CA LYS A 114 -1.64 -1.84 -7.06
C LYS A 114 -2.71 -1.91 -5.96
N MET A 115 -2.32 -1.83 -4.69
CA MET A 115 -3.27 -1.80 -3.57
C MET A 115 -4.11 -0.52 -3.59
N GLU A 116 -3.50 0.65 -3.78
CA GLU A 116 -4.22 1.94 -3.92
C GLU A 116 -5.31 1.85 -5.00
N LYS A 117 -4.97 1.29 -6.18
CA LYS A 117 -5.94 1.10 -7.28
C LYS A 117 -7.07 0.15 -6.91
N LYS A 118 -6.82 -0.88 -6.11
CA LYS A 118 -7.85 -1.82 -5.66
C LYS A 118 -8.76 -1.19 -4.61
N ILE A 119 -8.19 -0.40 -3.69
CA ILE A 119 -8.93 0.38 -2.70
C ILE A 119 -9.87 1.36 -3.40
N ALA A 120 -9.37 2.15 -4.35
CA ALA A 120 -10.18 3.09 -5.12
C ALA A 120 -11.36 2.40 -5.83
N LYS A 121 -11.10 1.27 -6.51
CA LYS A 121 -12.17 0.48 -7.16
C LYS A 121 -13.21 -0.08 -6.19
N LEU A 122 -12.82 -0.41 -4.95
CA LEU A 122 -13.76 -0.87 -3.94
C LEU A 122 -14.59 0.28 -3.38
N GLN A 123 -13.98 1.45 -3.17
CA GLN A 123 -14.68 2.68 -2.79
C GLN A 123 -15.72 3.06 -3.84
N ASP A 124 -15.35 3.08 -5.13
CA ASP A 124 -16.29 3.37 -6.22
C ASP A 124 -17.49 2.41 -6.25
N LYS A 125 -17.26 1.12 -5.97
CA LYS A 125 -18.33 0.11 -5.90
C LYS A 125 -19.25 0.32 -4.70
N LEU A 126 -18.70 0.67 -3.54
CA LEU A 126 -19.47 1.00 -2.35
C LEU A 126 -20.33 2.24 -2.58
N ASP A 127 -19.78 3.29 -3.19
CA ASP A 127 -20.52 4.52 -3.50
C ASP A 127 -21.70 4.27 -4.44
N GLN A 128 -21.53 3.40 -5.44
CA GLN A 128 -22.61 3.01 -6.34
C GLN A 128 -23.71 2.20 -5.63
N LEU A 129 -23.35 1.31 -4.70
CA LEU A 129 -24.30 0.51 -3.94
C LEU A 129 -25.04 1.35 -2.90
N ASN A 130 -24.35 2.24 -2.19
CA ASN A 130 -24.95 3.13 -1.21
C ASN A 130 -26.00 4.04 -1.83
N LYS A 131 -25.74 4.61 -3.02
CA LYS A 131 -26.74 5.39 -3.77
C LYS A 131 -28.00 4.57 -4.10
N LYS A 132 -27.86 3.28 -4.44
CA LYS A 132 -29.01 2.40 -4.70
C LYS A 132 -29.82 2.12 -3.43
N VAL A 133 -29.14 1.86 -2.32
CA VAL A 133 -29.78 1.61 -1.02
C VAL A 133 -30.51 2.88 -0.53
N GLU A 134 -29.92 4.07 -0.65
CA GLU A 134 -30.56 5.34 -0.30
C GLU A 134 -31.83 5.61 -1.13
N ILE A 135 -31.83 5.26 -2.42
CA ILE A 135 -33.02 5.41 -3.29
C ILE A 135 -34.14 4.45 -2.86
N ILE A 136 -33.82 3.24 -2.42
CA ILE A 136 -34.81 2.24 -1.99
C ILE A 136 -35.42 2.58 -0.62
N ASN A 137 -34.71 3.33 0.22
CA ASN A 137 -35.15 3.72 1.57
C ASN A 137 -35.92 5.06 1.62
N LYS A 138 -36.10 5.77 0.49
CA LYS A 138 -36.93 6.98 0.39
C LYS A 138 -38.36 6.63 0.00
#